data_AF-A0A2A5J270-F1
#
_entry.id   AF-A0A2A5J270-F1
#
_cell.length_a   1.000
_cell.length_b   1.000
_cell.length_c   1.000
_cell.angle_alpha   90.00
_cell.angle_beta   90.00
_cell.angle_gamma   90.00
#
_symmetry.space_group_name_H-M   'P 1'
#
loop_
_entity.id
_entity.type
_entity.pdbx_description
1 polymer ?
#
loop_
_entity_poly.entity_id
_entity_poly.type
_entity_poly.pdbx_seq_one_letter_code
_entity_poly.pdbx_strand_id
1 'polypeptide(L)'
;MTDKKGKSKDVAAVGTRVRIAVSDSEADGAVTCTGVVIEDYEDMVIDSGSVGRDWAPVHRWAIALDDGRLIFANGEDLAAAD
;
A
#
# COMPACT_ATOMS: atom_id res chain seq x y z
N MET A 1 -24.25 -6.80 -1.91
CA MET A 1 -23.66 -6.39 -0.63
C MET A 1 -22.58 -7.39 -0.28
N THR A 2 -21.32 -6.98 -0.33
CA THR A 2 -20.23 -7.73 0.30
C THR A 2 -19.17 -6.75 0.72
N ASP A 3 -19.24 -6.44 1.99
CA ASP A 3 -18.47 -5.43 2.70
C ASP A 3 -17.07 -6.02 2.96
N LYS A 4 -16.20 -6.00 1.95
CA LYS A 4 -14.77 -6.32 2.13
C LYS A 4 -13.96 -5.16 2.75
N LYS A 5 -14.61 -4.03 3.07
CA LYS A 5 -13.94 -2.81 3.54
C LYS A 5 -13.50 -2.86 5.02
N GLY A 6 -13.92 -3.86 5.78
CA GLY A 6 -13.71 -3.91 7.23
C GLY A 6 -12.37 -4.51 7.68
N LYS A 7 -11.67 -5.32 6.87
CA LYS A 7 -10.46 -6.04 7.33
C LYS A 7 -9.16 -5.29 7.01
N SER A 8 -9.17 -4.44 5.99
CA SER A 8 -7.99 -3.69 5.54
C SER A 8 -7.68 -2.45 6.38
N LYS A 9 -8.66 -1.94 7.13
CA LYS A 9 -8.50 -0.68 7.88
C LYS A 9 -7.70 -0.85 9.18
N ASP A 10 -7.74 -2.03 9.80
CA ASP A 10 -7.00 -2.31 11.06
C ASP A 10 -5.55 -2.74 10.81
N VAL A 11 -5.21 -3.19 9.59
CA VAL A 11 -3.86 -3.63 9.22
C VAL A 11 -2.93 -2.46 8.89
N ALA A 12 -3.49 -1.32 8.49
CA ALA A 12 -2.74 -0.19 7.97
C ALA A 12 -2.91 1.02 8.90
N ALA A 13 -2.05 1.12 9.91
CA ALA A 13 -1.89 2.31 10.72
C ALA A 13 -0.42 2.68 10.76
N VAL A 14 -0.11 3.97 10.92
CA VAL A 14 1.29 4.41 11.06
C VAL A 14 1.95 3.70 12.24
N GLY A 15 3.13 3.13 12.00
CA GLY A 15 3.86 2.29 12.95
C GLY A 15 3.54 0.80 12.85
N THR A 16 2.54 0.37 12.08
CA THR A 16 2.20 -1.05 11.94
C THR A 16 3.17 -1.76 11.00
N ARG A 17 3.62 -2.96 11.39
CA ARG A 17 4.33 -3.87 10.49
C ARG A 17 3.38 -4.53 9.51
N VAL A 18 3.73 -4.48 8.24
CA VAL A 18 2.91 -5.00 7.14
C VAL A 18 3.73 -5.88 6.19
N ARG A 19 3.02 -6.76 5.49
CA ARG A 19 3.51 -7.54 4.35
C ARG A 19 2.88 -7.04 3.07
N ILE A 20 3.67 -6.95 2.01
CA ILE A 20 3.28 -6.41 0.70
C ILE A 20 3.82 -7.31 -0.39
N ALA A 21 2.97 -7.65 -1.37
CA ALA A 21 3.40 -8.30 -2.59
C ALA A 21 3.77 -7.22 -3.62
N VAL A 22 5.05 -7.09 -3.92
CA VAL A 22 5.55 -6.18 -4.96
C VAL A 22 5.74 -6.99 -6.23
N SER A 23 5.09 -6.59 -7.33
CA SER A 23 5.41 -7.13 -8.65
C SER A 23 6.80 -6.64 -9.04
N ASP A 24 7.75 -7.57 -9.06
CA ASP A 24 9.07 -7.27 -9.57
C ASP A 24 9.03 -7.42 -11.09
N SER A 25 9.40 -6.37 -11.82
CA SER A 25 9.34 -6.41 -13.29
C SER A 25 10.48 -7.21 -13.91
N GLU A 26 11.53 -7.54 -13.13
CA GLU A 26 12.68 -8.33 -13.57
C GLU A 26 12.59 -9.80 -13.13
N ALA A 27 11.81 -10.11 -12.09
CA ALA A 27 11.50 -11.47 -11.68
C ALA A 27 10.16 -11.96 -12.26
N ASP A 28 10.09 -13.21 -12.71
CA ASP A 28 8.83 -13.87 -13.07
C ASP A 28 8.05 -14.22 -11.80
N GLY A 29 7.55 -13.21 -11.07
CA GLY A 29 6.82 -13.41 -9.82
C GLY A 29 6.70 -12.18 -8.93
N ALA A 30 5.68 -12.21 -8.07
CA ALA A 30 5.52 -11.21 -7.00
C ALA A 30 6.46 -11.56 -5.83
N VAL A 31 7.25 -10.58 -5.39
CA VAL A 31 8.11 -10.71 -4.22
C VAL A 31 7.34 -10.21 -3.00
N THR A 32 7.30 -11.02 -1.95
CA THR A 32 6.72 -10.58 -0.67
C THR A 32 7.77 -9.85 0.14
N CYS A 33 7.51 -8.57 0.42
CA CYS A 33 8.33 -7.72 1.26
C CYS A 33 7.65 -7.44 2.60
N THR A 34 8.45 -7.13 3.61
CA THR A 34 7.99 -6.65 4.92
C THR A 34 8.48 -5.24 5.17
N GLY A 35 7.72 -4.46 5.92
CA GLY A 35 8.07 -3.09 6.27
C GLY A 35 7.15 -2.50 7.31
N VAL A 36 7.32 -1.19 7.55
CA VAL A 36 6.53 -0.41 8.51
C VAL A 36 5.84 0.72 7.77
N VAL A 37 4.55 0.91 8.06
CA VAL A 37 3.80 2.07 7.57
C VAL A 37 4.34 3.32 8.26
N ILE A 38 4.76 4.32 7.49
CA ILE A 38 5.35 5.56 8.02
C ILE A 38 4.46 6.79 7.85
N GLU A 39 3.51 6.78 6.91
CA GLU A 39 2.62 7.91 6.65
C GLU A 39 1.26 7.45 6.11
N ASP A 40 0.19 8.18 6.48
CA ASP A 40 -1.17 8.04 5.95
C ASP A 40 -1.55 9.29 5.14
N TYR A 41 -1.70 9.13 3.83
CA TYR A 41 -2.09 10.18 2.90
C TYR A 41 -3.59 10.20 2.61
N GLU A 42 -4.47 9.70 3.49
CA GLU A 42 -5.94 9.66 3.25
C GLU A 42 -6.50 10.98 2.70
N ASP A 43 -6.09 12.12 3.25
CA ASP A 43 -6.55 13.45 2.83
C ASP A 43 -6.03 13.90 1.45
N MET A 44 -5.00 13.22 0.92
CA MET A 44 -4.41 13.50 -0.39
C MET A 44 -4.86 12.51 -1.47
N VAL A 45 -5.63 11.47 -1.10
CA VAL A 45 -6.19 10.53 -2.07
C VAL A 45 -7.26 11.25 -2.89
N ILE A 46 -6.92 11.53 -4.14
CA ILE A 46 -7.81 12.09 -5.15
C ILE A 46 -8.27 11.00 -6.09
N ASP A 47 -9.54 11.07 -6.49
CA ASP A 47 -10.10 10.15 -7.48
C ASP A 47 -9.34 10.30 -8.80
N SER A 48 -8.88 9.17 -9.37
CA SER A 48 -8.07 9.17 -10.59
C SER A 48 -8.82 9.75 -11.79
N GLY A 49 -10.15 9.62 -11.82
CA GLY A 49 -11.01 10.25 -12.83
C GLY A 49 -11.04 11.77 -12.76
N SER A 50 -10.63 12.37 -11.63
CA SER A 50 -10.68 13.82 -11.40
C SER A 50 -9.43 14.58 -11.86
N VAL A 51 -8.34 13.89 -12.19
CA VAL A 51 -7.05 14.51 -12.56
C VAL A 51 -6.75 14.51 -14.06
N GLY A 52 -7.61 13.90 -14.89
CA GLY A 52 -7.43 13.83 -16.34
C GLY A 52 -6.16 13.07 -16.78
N ARG A 53 -5.61 12.24 -15.88
CA ARG A 53 -4.43 11.42 -16.11
C ARG A 53 -4.57 10.07 -15.42
N ASP A 54 -4.10 9.03 -16.09
CA ASP A 54 -4.02 7.68 -15.52
C ASP A 54 -2.62 7.39 -14.93
N TRP A 55 -1.68 8.33 -15.08
CA TRP A 55 -0.31 8.19 -14.58
C TRP A 55 -0.13 8.92 -13.23
N ALA A 56 0.64 8.28 -12.34
CA ALA A 56 0.90 8.73 -10.97
C ALA A 56 -0.35 8.91 -10.08
N PRO A 57 -1.16 7.85 -9.88
CA PRO A 57 -2.23 7.86 -8.88
C PRO A 57 -1.63 8.04 -7.47
N VAL A 58 -2.38 8.68 -6.57
CA VAL A 58 -1.98 8.81 -5.16
C VAL A 58 -2.33 7.52 -4.44
N HIS A 59 -1.32 6.82 -3.95
CA HIS A 59 -1.48 5.68 -3.06
C HIS A 59 -1.48 6.18 -1.61
N ARG A 60 -2.41 5.67 -0.80
CA ARG A 60 -2.66 6.17 0.56
C ARG A 60 -1.48 5.99 1.51
N TRP A 61 -0.77 4.86 1.44
CA TRP A 61 0.22 4.51 2.46
C TRP A 61 1.63 4.67 1.93
N ALA A 62 2.51 5.28 2.72
CA ALA A 62 3.96 5.10 2.55
C ALA A 62 4.47 4.01 3.50
N ILE A 63 5.25 3.08 2.96
CA ILE A 63 5.83 1.97 3.70
C ILE A 63 7.35 1.97 3.50
N ALA A 64 8.08 2.05 4.60
CA ALA A 64 9.51 1.80 4.61
C ALA A 64 9.72 0.28 4.69
N LEU A 65 10.21 -0.32 3.62
CA LEU A 65 10.56 -1.73 3.59
C LEU A 65 11.83 -2.01 4.40
N ASP A 66 11.93 -3.22 4.94
CA ASP A 66 13.09 -3.68 5.74
C ASP A 66 14.40 -3.67 4.90
N ASP A 67 14.31 -3.64 3.57
CA ASP A 67 15.45 -3.53 2.63
C ASP A 67 15.88 -2.09 2.32
N GLY A 68 15.23 -1.09 2.95
CA GLY A 68 15.55 0.33 2.79
C GLY A 68 14.83 1.02 1.64
N ARG A 69 14.01 0.32 0.85
CA ARG A 69 13.16 0.95 -0.17
C ARG A 69 11.93 1.61 0.45
N LEU A 70 11.50 2.72 -0.14
CA LEU A 70 10.22 3.34 0.14
C LEU A 70 9.24 2.96 -0.96
N ILE A 71 8.08 2.42 -0.57
CA ILE A 71 6.99 2.11 -1.51
C ILE A 71 5.70 2.78 -1.09
N PHE A 72 4.83 3.00 -2.08
CA PHE A 72 3.50 3.53 -1.86
C PHE A 72 2.45 2.50 -2.27
N ALA A 73 1.45 2.26 -1.43
CA ALA A 73 0.46 1.21 -1.64
C ALA A 73 -0.93 1.61 -1.17
N ASN A 74 -1.96 0.93 -1.68
CA ASN A 74 -3.31 1.06 -1.16
C ASN A 74 -3.52 0.09 0.01
N GLY A 75 -4.53 0.34 0.85
CA GLY A 75 -4.82 -0.55 1.99
C GLY A 75 -5.21 -1.97 1.58
N GLU A 76 -5.67 -2.16 0.35
CA GLU A 76 -5.98 -3.47 -0.24
C GLU A 76 -4.73 -4.30 -0.59
N ASP A 77 -3.57 -3.64 -0.73
CA ASP A 77 -2.28 -4.29 -1.00
C ASP A 77 -1.54 -4.71 0.29
N LEU A 78 -2.05 -4.30 1.46
CA LEU A 78 -1.42 -4.50 2.76
C LEU A 78 -2.01 -5.72 3.48
N ALA A 79 -1.12 -6.58 3.98
CA ALA A 79 -1.45 -7.66 4.90
C ALA A 79 -0.71 -7.47 6.23
N ALA A 80 -1.26 -8.01 7.33
CA ALA A 80 -0.56 -8.01 8.60
C ALA A 80 0.75 -8.81 8.48
N ALA A 81 1.84 -8.23 8.98
CA ALA A 81 3.03 -9.01 9.31
C ALA A 81 2.72 -9.88 10.53
N ASP A 82 3.24 -11.11 10.53
CA ASP A 82 3.19 -12.02 11.68
C ASP A 82 4.18 -11.55 12.77
#